data_AF-A0A4U0VZT5-F1
#
_entry.id   AF-A0A4U0VZT5-F1
#
_cell.length_a   1.000
_cell.length_b   1.000
_cell.length_c   1.000
_cell.angle_alpha   90.00
_cell.angle_beta   90.00
_cell.angle_gamma   90.00
#
_symmetry.space_group_name_H-M   'P 1'
#
loop_
_entity.id
_entity.type
_entity.pdbx_description
1 polymer ?
#
loop_
_entity_poly.entity_id
_entity_poly.type
_entity_poly.pdbx_seq_one_letter_code
_entity_poly.pdbx_strand_id
1 'polypeptide(L)'
;MSLTNASPEQAARAAKISSRTLATLPTSARNAALDAIHDALAAAKDDILAANARDLELAKRSAANGELSPSILKRLDLSRKGKFDDMLQGIKDVLDLEDP
;
A
#
# COMPACT_ATOMS: atom_id res chain seq x y z
N MET A 1 2.15 -17.72 -4.50
CA MET A 1 3.36 -17.56 -3.66
C MET A 1 3.05 -16.51 -2.60
N SER A 2 3.32 -16.79 -1.33
CA SER A 2 3.08 -15.85 -0.24
C SER A 2 3.95 -14.60 -0.43
N LEU A 3 3.35 -13.42 -0.40
CA LEU A 3 4.03 -12.11 -0.54
C LEU A 3 4.78 -11.68 0.73
N THR A 4 4.88 -12.55 1.73
CA THR A 4 5.64 -12.33 2.96
C THR A 4 6.79 -13.32 3.02
N ASN A 5 8.02 -12.83 3.21
CA ASN A 5 9.22 -13.65 3.45
C ASN A 5 9.18 -14.39 4.81
N ALA A 6 8.00 -14.56 5.41
CA ALA A 6 7.77 -15.08 6.76
C ALA A 6 6.46 -15.87 6.80
N SER A 7 6.38 -16.87 7.69
CA SER A 7 5.14 -17.60 7.97
C SER A 7 4.08 -16.67 8.58
N PRO A 8 2.78 -17.01 8.48
CA PRO A 8 1.72 -16.23 9.13
C PRO A 8 1.97 -16.02 10.64
N GLU A 9 2.46 -17.03 11.35
CA GLU A 9 2.80 -16.93 12.78
C GLU A 9 3.95 -15.96 13.03
N GLN A 10 4.97 -15.96 12.16
CA GLN A 10 6.10 -15.04 12.25
C GLN A 10 5.66 -13.60 11.98
N ALA A 11 4.85 -13.37 10.94
CA ALA A 11 4.29 -12.06 10.62
C ALA A 11 3.43 -11.52 11.78
N ALA A 12 2.55 -12.36 12.35
CA ALA A 12 1.73 -11.99 13.49
C ALA A 12 2.56 -11.65 14.74
N ARG A 13 3.61 -12.42 15.01
CA ARG A 13 4.52 -12.16 16.14
C ARG A 13 5.27 -10.83 15.95
N ALA A 14 5.80 -10.58 14.75
CA ALA A 14 6.49 -9.32 14.45
C ALA A 14 5.55 -8.12 14.59
N ALA A 15 4.34 -8.21 14.02
CA ALA A 15 3.33 -7.15 14.14
C ALA A 15 2.97 -6.86 15.61
N LYS A 16 2.75 -7.90 16.43
CA LYS A 16 2.45 -7.74 17.87
C LYS A 16 3.57 -7.07 18.65
N ILE A 17 4.83 -7.34 18.31
CA ILE A 17 5.98 -6.71 18.97
C ILE A 17 6.05 -5.24 18.56
N SER A 18 6.03 -4.97 17.25
CA SER A 18 6.13 -3.60 16.72
C SER A 18 4.98 -2.69 17.14
N SER A 19 3.76 -3.22 17.30
CA SER A 19 2.60 -2.43 17.72
C SER A 19 2.76 -1.84 19.12
N ARG A 20 3.45 -2.55 20.03
CA ARG A 20 3.72 -2.05 21.39
C ARG A 20 4.67 -0.86 21.37
N THR A 21 5.69 -0.91 20.51
CA THR A 21 6.60 0.22 20.31
C THR A 21 5.86 1.40 19.68
N LEU A 22 5.11 1.15 18.59
CA LEU A 22 4.34 2.18 17.90
C LEU A 22 3.36 2.92 18.82
N ALA A 23 2.69 2.20 19.73
CA ALA A 23 1.75 2.77 20.69
C ALA A 23 2.39 3.74 21.71
N THR A 24 3.71 3.67 21.91
CA THR A 24 4.45 4.54 22.85
C THR A 24 5.16 5.71 22.18
N LEU A 25 5.14 5.79 20.85
CA LEU A 25 5.81 6.86 20.11
C LEU A 25 5.02 8.18 20.23
N PRO A 26 5.72 9.33 20.29
CA PRO A 26 5.06 10.61 20.20
C PRO A 26 4.42 10.79 18.81
N THR A 27 3.37 11.59 18.73
CA THR A 27 2.66 11.95 17.49
C THR A 27 3.63 12.44 16.42
N SER A 28 4.61 13.28 16.79
CA SER A 28 5.63 13.80 15.88
C SER A 28 6.47 12.70 15.20
N ALA A 29 6.81 11.63 15.92
CA ALA A 29 7.56 10.51 15.33
C ALA A 29 6.69 9.69 14.38
N ARG A 30 5.39 9.52 14.68
CA ARG A 30 4.45 8.84 13.80
C ARG A 30 4.17 9.65 12.53
N ASN A 31 4.02 10.96 12.66
CA ASN A 31 3.85 11.87 11.52
C ASN A 31 5.10 11.90 10.64
N ALA A 32 6.31 11.95 11.22
CA ALA A 32 7.55 11.85 10.46
C ALA A 32 7.66 10.52 9.68
N ALA A 33 7.13 9.42 10.23
CA ALA A 33 7.07 8.16 9.50
C ALA A 33 6.08 8.21 8.32
N LEU A 34 4.92 8.85 8.48
CA LEU A 34 3.95 9.05 7.38
C LEU A 34 4.55 9.92 6.26
N ASP A 35 5.26 10.99 6.60
CA ASP A 35 5.98 11.82 5.63
C ASP A 35 7.02 11.02 4.86
N ALA A 36 7.85 10.23 5.56
CA ALA A 36 8.84 9.38 4.92
C ALA A 36 8.21 8.34 3.98
N ILE A 37 7.06 7.77 4.36
CA ILE A 37 6.31 6.83 3.51
C ILE A 37 5.78 7.55 2.26
N HIS A 38 5.18 8.73 2.43
CA HIS A 38 4.68 9.54 1.32
C HIS A 38 5.80 9.83 0.31
N ASP A 39 6.94 10.33 0.79
CA ASP A 39 8.05 10.75 -0.06
C ASP A 39 8.70 9.55 -0.78
N ALA A 40 8.82 8.41 -0.10
CA ALA A 40 9.32 7.18 -0.69
C ALA A 40 8.38 6.66 -1.79
N LEU A 41 7.06 6.68 -1.58
CA LEU A 41 6.09 6.27 -2.58
C LEU A 41 6.07 7.23 -3.78
N ALA A 42 6.16 8.54 -3.54
CA ALA A 42 6.23 9.54 -4.59
C ALA A 42 7.50 9.37 -5.45
N ALA A 43 8.65 9.15 -4.82
CA ALA A 43 9.92 8.92 -5.52
C ALA A 43 9.92 7.60 -6.31
N ALA A 44 9.24 6.56 -5.81
CA ALA A 44 9.15 5.25 -6.45
C ALA A 44 7.95 5.09 -7.40
N LYS A 45 7.26 6.18 -7.77
CA LYS A 45 6.01 6.14 -8.54
C LYS A 45 6.12 5.32 -9.82
N ASP A 46 7.15 5.56 -10.62
CA ASP A 46 7.32 4.88 -11.91
C ASP A 46 7.57 3.37 -11.73
N ASP A 47 8.39 3.00 -10.74
CA ASP A 47 8.68 1.59 -10.42
C ASP A 47 7.41 0.86 -9.94
N ILE A 48 6.60 1.51 -9.11
CA ILE A 48 5.33 0.97 -8.61
C ILE A 48 4.33 0.80 -9.76
N LEU A 49 4.21 1.79 -10.65
CA LEU A 49 3.33 1.70 -11.82
C LEU A 49 3.78 0.62 -12.80
N ALA A 50 5.10 0.46 -13.01
CA ALA A 50 5.65 -0.62 -13.83
C ALA A 50 5.38 -2.01 -13.21
N ALA A 51 5.45 -2.13 -11.87
CA ALA A 51 5.04 -3.36 -11.17
C ALA A 51 3.54 -3.63 -11.34
N ASN A 52 2.68 -2.62 -11.11
CA ASN A 52 1.24 -2.75 -11.25
C ASN A 52 0.80 -3.10 -12.68
N ALA A 53 1.51 -2.59 -13.69
CA ALA A 53 1.25 -2.95 -15.09
C ALA A 53 1.45 -4.46 -15.34
N ARG A 54 2.48 -5.07 -14.74
CA ARG A 54 2.69 -6.52 -14.83
C ARG A 54 1.54 -7.30 -14.16
N ASP A 55 1.07 -6.83 -13.01
CA ASP A 55 -0.07 -7.43 -12.31
C ASP A 55 -1.35 -7.31 -13.13
N LEU A 56 -1.57 -6.18 -13.80
CA LEU A 56 -2.72 -5.98 -14.69
C LEU A 56 -2.70 -6.93 -15.87
N GLU A 57 -1.54 -7.19 -16.48
CA GLU A 57 -1.43 -8.16 -17.57
C GLU A 57 -1.76 -9.58 -17.13
N LEU A 58 -1.31 -9.98 -15.94
CA LEU A 58 -1.69 -11.27 -15.35
C LEU A 58 -3.19 -11.34 -15.07
N ALA A 59 -3.74 -10.29 -14.45
CA ALA A 59 -5.15 -10.21 -14.10
C ALA A 59 -6.06 -10.19 -15.35
N LYS A 60 -5.65 -9.55 -16.45
CA LYS A 60 -6.38 -9.57 -17.73
C LYS A 60 -6.50 -10.99 -18.29
N ARG A 61 -5.44 -11.80 -18.18
CA ARG A 61 -5.46 -13.21 -18.60
C ARG A 61 -6.44 -14.03 -17.75
N SER A 62 -6.41 -13.87 -16.42
CA SER A 62 -7.38 -14.53 -15.52
C SER A 62 -8.82 -14.06 -15.77
N ALA A 63 -9.03 -12.79 -16.10
CA ALA A 63 -10.35 -12.27 -16.45
C ALA A 63 -10.88 -12.83 -17.78
N ALA A 64 -10.00 -13.01 -18.77
CA ALA A 64 -10.37 -13.66 -20.03
C ALA A 64 -10.80 -15.13 -19.83
N ASN A 65 -10.25 -15.79 -18.81
CA ASN A 65 -10.61 -17.16 -18.43
C ASN A 65 -11.82 -17.23 -17.48
N GLY A 66 -12.45 -16.10 -17.14
CA GLY A 66 -13.61 -16.03 -16.25
C GLY A 66 -13.30 -16.18 -14.75
N GLU A 67 -12.03 -16.35 -14.38
CA GLU A 67 -11.59 -16.51 -12.98
C GLU A 67 -11.64 -15.19 -12.20
N LEU A 68 -11.51 -14.06 -12.92
CA LEU A 68 -11.50 -12.73 -12.32
C LEU A 68 -12.55 -11.82 -12.96
N SER A 69 -13.31 -11.11 -12.13
CA SER A 69 -14.31 -10.18 -12.65
C SER A 69 -13.66 -8.89 -13.19
N PRO A 70 -14.26 -8.25 -14.22
CA PRO A 70 -13.78 -6.98 -14.76
C PRO A 70 -13.72 -5.84 -13.74
N SER A 71 -14.50 -5.91 -12.65
CA SER A 71 -14.47 -4.90 -11.58
C SER A 71 -13.16 -4.96 -10.78
N ILE A 72 -12.55 -6.13 -10.63
CA ILE A 72 -11.25 -6.26 -9.97
C ILE A 72 -10.14 -5.59 -10.78
N LEU A 73 -10.16 -5.69 -12.12
CA LEU A 73 -9.18 -5.01 -12.98
C LEU A 73 -9.17 -3.49 -12.73
N LYS A 74 -10.36 -2.88 -12.64
CA LYS A 74 -10.49 -1.43 -12.35
C LYS A 74 -9.98 -1.06 -10.94
N ARG A 75 -10.11 -1.98 -9.97
CA ARG A 75 -9.60 -1.78 -8.60
C ARG A 75 -8.09 -1.97 -8.53
N LEU A 76 -7.53 -2.87 -9.33
CA LEU A 76 -6.10 -3.13 -9.41
C LEU A 76 -5.33 -2.02 -10.13
N ASP A 77 -5.93 -1.40 -11.16
CA ASP A 77 -5.24 -0.42 -12.01
C ASP A 77 -4.94 0.90 -11.27
N LEU A 78 -3.67 1.11 -10.91
CA LEU A 78 -3.18 2.34 -10.26
C LEU A 78 -2.88 3.47 -11.25
N SER A 79 -2.76 3.18 -12.54
CA SER A 79 -2.42 4.16 -13.58
C SER A 79 -3.60 5.08 -13.95
N ARG A 80 -4.81 4.77 -13.45
CA ARG A 80 -5.99 5.62 -13.64
C ARG A 80 -5.69 7.03 -13.15
N LYS A 81 -6.01 8.01 -14.00
CA LYS A 81 -5.80 9.45 -13.72
C LYS A 81 -6.27 9.81 -12.31
N GLY A 82 -5.38 10.42 -11.54
CA GLY A 82 -5.62 10.86 -10.16
C GLY A 82 -5.43 9.77 -9.10
N LYS A 83 -5.60 8.48 -9.42
CA LYS A 83 -5.68 7.43 -8.39
C LYS A 83 -4.41 7.28 -7.54
N PHE A 84 -3.23 7.36 -8.16
CA PHE A 84 -1.97 7.31 -7.41
C PHE A 84 -1.77 8.59 -6.57
N ASP A 85 -2.17 9.74 -7.11
CA ASP A 85 -2.03 11.02 -6.42
C ASP A 85 -3.03 11.11 -5.25
N ASP A 86 -4.26 10.62 -5.41
CA ASP A 86 -5.26 10.46 -4.35
C ASP A 86 -4.75 9.53 -3.23
N MET A 87 -4.02 8.47 -3.59
CA MET A 87 -3.40 7.56 -2.62
C MET A 87 -2.32 8.26 -1.80
N LEU A 88 -1.48 9.10 -2.43
CA LEU A 88 -0.50 9.92 -1.71
C LEU A 88 -1.18 10.98 -0.84
N GLN A 89 -2.21 11.64 -1.36
CA GLN A 89 -2.98 12.64 -0.61
C GLN A 89 -3.61 12.04 0.63
N GLY A 90 -4.17 10.82 0.56
CA GLY A 90 -4.73 10.14 1.72
C GLY A 90 -3.72 9.92 2.86
N ILE A 91 -2.42 9.85 2.59
CA ILE A 91 -1.39 9.78 3.64
C ILE A 91 -1.26 11.13 4.36
N LYS A 92 -1.28 12.23 3.60
CA LYS A 92 -1.27 13.59 4.15
C LYS A 92 -2.54 13.90 4.93
N ASP A 93 -3.69 13.46 4.41
CA ASP A 93 -4.98 13.62 5.10
C ASP A 93 -4.96 12.94 6.49
N VAL A 94 -4.31 11.79 6.63
CA VAL A 94 -4.14 11.10 7.92
C VAL A 94 -3.16 11.84 8.84
N LEU A 95 -2.09 12.41 8.28
CA LEU A 95 -1.11 13.19 9.04
C LEU A 95 -1.74 14.44 9.68
N ASP A 96 -2.72 15.04 9.00
CA ASP A 96 -3.45 16.24 9.44
C ASP A 96 -4.54 15.95 10.48
N LEU A 97 -4.81 14.68 10.82
CA LEU A 97 -5.78 14.33 11.86
C LEU A 97 -5.22 14.61 13.26
N GLU A 98 -6.11 15.07 14.15
CA GLU A 98 -5.80 15.14 15.58
C GLU A 98 -5.63 13.72 16.17
N ASP A 99 -4.70 13.61 17.10
CA ASP A 99 -4.41 12.36 17.80
C ASP A 99 -5.57 11.99 18.75
N PRO A 100 -6.19 10.80 18.63
CA PRO A 100 -7.32 10.38 19.46
C PRO A 100 -6.95 9.97 20.90
#